data_AF-H6RV86-F1
#
_entry.id   AF-H6RV86-F1
#
_cell.length_a   1.000
_cell.length_b   1.000
_cell.length_c   1.000
_cell.angle_alpha   90.00
_cell.angle_beta   90.00
_cell.angle_gamma   90.00
#
_symmetry.space_group_name_H-M   'P 1'
#
loop_
_entity.id
_entity.type
_entity.pdbx_description
1 polymer ?
#
loop_
_entity_poly.entity_id
_entity_poly.type
_entity_poly.pdbx_seq_one_letter_code
_entity_poly.pdbx_strand_id
1 'polypeptide(L)' 'MSDEMTIQLNSEEYVVRPDGKGMQVGRRVDGDVAWLETVDGDLLPDPAREALGRGDASDEALLRAVRGVVQAEVERGG' A
#
# COMPACT_ATOMS: atom_id res chain seq x y z
N MET A 1 -16.88 5.38 -3.50
CA MET A 1 -16.20 4.90 -2.28
C MET A 1 -15.01 4.14 -2.78
N SER A 2 -13.81 4.69 -2.60
CA SER A 2 -12.58 3.93 -2.86
C SER A 2 -12.41 2.98 -1.67
N ASP A 3 -12.23 1.68 -1.92
CA ASP A 3 -12.05 0.70 -0.86
C ASP A 3 -10.66 0.88 -0.26
N GLU A 4 -10.59 1.65 0.83
CA GLU A 4 -9.40 1.74 1.67
C GLU A 4 -9.24 0.44 2.45
N MET A 5 -8.03 -0.11 2.39
CA MET A 5 -7.67 -1.39 2.97
C MET A 5 -6.63 -1.17 4.05
N THR A 6 -6.73 -1.93 5.13
CA THR A 6 -5.77 -1.87 6.22
C THR A 6 -4.91 -3.13 6.20
N ILE A 7 -3.59 -2.93 6.19
CA ILE A 7 -2.58 -3.99 6.17
C ILE A 7 -1.70 -3.83 7.40
N GLN A 8 -1.46 -4.91 8.14
CA GLN A 8 -0.48 -4.91 9.23
C GLN A 8 0.87 -5.45 8.75
N LEU A 9 1.94 -4.67 8.96
CA LEU A 9 3.32 -5.05 8.66
C LEU A 9 4.23 -4.60 9.80
N ASN A 10 5.06 -5.51 10.32
CA ASN A 10 6.09 -5.20 11.34
C ASN A 10 5.56 -4.41 12.56
N SER A 11 4.38 -4.78 13.08
CA SER A 11 3.69 -4.11 14.19
C SER A 11 3.17 -2.70 13.89
N GLU A 12 3.25 -2.26 12.64
CA GLU A 12 2.69 -1.00 12.15
C GLU A 12 1.48 -1.26 11.25
N GLU A 13 0.61 -0.26 11.18
CA GLU A 13 -0.61 -0.33 10.38
C GLU A 13 -0.48 0.57 9.16
N TYR A 14 -0.69 -0.02 7.98
CA TYR A 14 -0.62 0.64 6.69
C TYR A 14 -2.01 0.70 6.07
N VAL A 15 -2.31 1.82 5.44
CA VAL A 15 -3.55 2.02 4.68
C VAL A 15 -3.20 2.04 3.21
N VAL A 16 -3.92 1.26 2.43
CA VAL A 16 -3.70 1.13 0.99
C VAL A 16 -4.99 1.45 0.29
N ARG A 17 -4.93 2.17 -0.82
CA ARG A 17 -6.10 2.39 -1.66
C ARG A 17 -5.75 2.47 -3.15
N PRO A 18 -6.69 2.10 -4.02
CA PRO A 18 -6.57 2.41 -5.44
C PRO A 18 -6.50 3.94 -5.64
N ASP A 19 -5.55 4.40 -6.44
CA ASP A 19 -5.46 5.79 -6.87
C ASP A 19 -5.28 5.88 -8.39
N GLY A 20 -6.38 6.15 -9.09
CA GLY A 20 -6.42 6.11 -10.55
C GLY A 20 -6.06 4.73 -11.10
N LYS A 21 -4.88 4.63 -11.72
CA LYS A 21 -4.31 3.35 -12.20
C LYS A 21 -3.30 2.74 -11.23
N GLY A 22 -2.93 3.45 -10.19
CA GLY A 22 -1.90 3.09 -9.24
C GLY A 22 -2.44 2.74 -7.85
N MET A 23 -1.52 2.72 -6.91
CA MET A 23 -1.76 2.38 -5.52
C MET A 23 -1.19 3.47 -4.64
N GLN A 24 -2.00 4.02 -3.76
CA GLN A 24 -1.52 4.93 -2.73
C GLN A 24 -1.31 4.18 -1.42
N VAL A 25 -0.15 4.38 -0.80
CA VAL A 25 0.22 3.78 0.49
C VAL A 25 0.34 4.88 1.52
N GLY A 26 -0.32 4.69 2.66
CA GLY A 26 -0.18 5.51 3.85
C GLY A 26 0.12 4.64 5.06
N ARG A 27 0.59 5.28 6.11
CA ARG A 27 0.78 4.68 7.44
C ARG A 27 -0.23 5.30 8.39
N ARG A 28 -0.88 4.48 9.22
CA ARG A 28 -1.74 4.98 10.29
C ARG A 28 -0.89 5.33 11.51
N VAL A 29 -1.03 6.57 11.98
CA VAL A 29 -0.34 7.14 13.14
C VAL A 29 -1.37 7.90 13.96
N ASP A 30 -1.55 7.53 15.23
CA ASP A 30 -2.48 8.18 16.16
C ASP A 30 -3.94 8.33 15.67
N GLY A 31 -4.38 7.41 14.81
CA GLY A 31 -5.71 7.40 14.21
C GLY A 31 -5.83 8.14 12.87
N ASP A 32 -4.80 8.89 12.48
CA ASP A 32 -4.71 9.58 11.20
C ASP A 32 -3.87 8.79 10.19
N VAL A 33 -4.09 9.03 8.89
CA VAL A 33 -3.32 8.40 7.81
C VAL A 33 -2.32 9.39 7.24
N ALA A 34 -1.03 9.12 7.46
CA ALA A 34 0.07 9.80 6.80
C ALA A 34 0.38 9.12 5.47
N TRP A 35 0.04 9.77 4.35
CA TRP A 35 0.32 9.23 3.02
C TRP A 35 1.81 9.30 2.70
N LEU A 36 2.39 8.16 2.32
CA LEU A 36 3.83 8.00 2.08
C LEU A 36 4.13 8.19 0.59
N GLU A 37 3.62 7.30 -0.25
CA GLU A 37 3.95 7.27 -1.68
C GLU A 37 2.76 6.80 -2.51
N THR A 38 2.74 7.24 -3.77
CA THR A 38 1.82 6.73 -4.80
C THR A 38 2.63 5.95 -5.82
N VAL A 39 2.34 4.66 -5.95
CA VAL A 39 2.99 3.74 -6.87
C VAL A 39 2.20 3.70 -8.17
N ASP A 40 2.87 3.92 -9.29
CA ASP A 40 2.26 3.71 -10.61
C ASP A 40 1.86 2.23 -10.77
N GLY A 41 0.65 1.99 -11.28
CA GLY A 41 0.16 0.63 -11.51
C GLY A 41 1.02 -0.16 -12.47
N ASP A 42 1.68 0.50 -13.42
CA ASP A 42 2.58 -0.16 -14.37
C ASP A 42 3.84 -0.73 -13.68
N LEU A 43 4.17 -0.26 -12.47
CA LEU A 43 5.24 -0.80 -11.62
C LEU A 43 4.77 -1.95 -10.72
N LEU A 44 3.45 -2.15 -10.60
CA LEU A 44 2.88 -3.22 -9.78
C LEU A 44 2.79 -4.53 -10.58
N PRO A 45 3.17 -5.67 -9.98
CA PRO A 45 2.85 -6.97 -10.52
C PRO A 45 1.35 -7.13 -10.76
N ASP A 46 0.95 -7.79 -11.84
CA ASP A 46 -0.47 -8.02 -12.16
C ASP A 46 -1.28 -8.58 -10.96
N PRO A 47 -0.77 -9.58 -10.19
CA PRO A 47 -1.50 -10.10 -9.04
C PRO A 47 -1.76 -9.04 -7.95
N ALA A 48 -0.82 -8.10 -7.75
CA ALA A 48 -0.98 -7.03 -6.77
C ALA A 48 -2.04 -6.01 -7.23
N ARG A 49 -2.08 -5.68 -8.53
CA ARG A 49 -3.12 -4.81 -9.10
C ARG A 49 -4.50 -5.43 -8.99
N GLU A 50 -4.61 -6.72 -9.27
CA GLU A 50 -5.88 -7.41 -9.12
C GLU A 50 -6.34 -7.49 -7.67
N ALA A 51 -5.44 -7.80 -6.74
CA ALA A 51 -5.74 -7.82 -5.31
C ALA A 51 -6.20 -6.46 -4.80
N LEU A 52 -5.51 -5.38 -5.21
CA LEU A 52 -5.90 -4.00 -4.93
C LEU A 52 -7.30 -3.68 -5.48
N GLY A 53 -7.60 -4.11 -6.71
CA GLY A 53 -8.91 -3.91 -7.32
C GLY A 53 -10.04 -4.72 -6.67
N ARG A 54 -9.73 -5.84 -6.02
CA ARG A 54 -10.68 -6.69 -5.28
C ARG A 54 -10.81 -6.33 -3.80
N GLY A 55 -9.96 -5.45 -3.28
CA GLY A 55 -9.93 -5.16 -1.84
C GLY A 55 -9.27 -6.24 -0.98
N ASP A 56 -8.44 -7.11 -1.57
CA ASP A 56 -7.85 -8.26 -0.86
C ASP A 56 -6.54 -7.89 -0.15
N ALA A 57 -6.65 -7.45 1.11
CA ALA A 57 -5.53 -7.03 1.95
C ALA A 57 -4.65 -8.20 2.43
N SER A 58 -5.10 -9.44 2.20
CA SER A 58 -4.39 -10.65 2.60
C SER A 58 -3.54 -11.25 1.47
N ASP A 59 -3.70 -10.75 0.24
CA ASP A 59 -2.95 -11.23 -0.92
C ASP A 59 -1.43 -10.97 -0.77
N GLU A 60 -0.64 -12.02 -0.94
CA GLU A 60 0.81 -11.96 -0.74
C GLU A 60 1.53 -11.02 -1.72
N ALA A 61 1.03 -10.88 -2.96
CA ALA A 61 1.62 -9.99 -3.94
C ALA A 61 1.38 -8.52 -3.56
N LEU A 62 0.18 -8.21 -3.06
CA LEU A 62 -0.11 -6.88 -2.53
C LEU A 62 0.73 -6.57 -1.29
N LEU A 63 0.82 -7.51 -0.33
CA LEU A 63 1.65 -7.38 0.86
C LEU A 63 3.12 -7.12 0.51
N ARG A 64 3.64 -7.81 -0.51
CA ARG A 64 5.02 -7.63 -0.99
C ARG A 64 5.22 -6.25 -1.63
N ALA A 65 4.26 -5.79 -2.45
CA ALA A 65 4.33 -4.46 -3.05
C ALA A 65 4.39 -3.36 -1.98
N VAL A 66 3.52 -3.43 -0.97
CA VAL A 66 3.52 -2.48 0.15
C VAL A 66 4.83 -2.52 0.93
N ARG A 67 5.39 -3.71 1.23
CA ARG A 67 6.72 -3.81 1.86
C ARG A 67 7.81 -3.12 1.06
N GLY A 68 7.79 -3.23 -0.28
CA GLY A 68 8.75 -2.56 -1.15
C GLY A 68 8.68 -1.04 -1.03
N VAL A 69 7.48 -0.47 -0.99
CA VAL A 69 7.26 0.97 -0.78
C VAL A 69 7.79 1.42 0.58
N VAL A 70 7.45 0.69 1.65
CA VAL A 70 7.91 1.01 3.00
C VAL A 70 9.43 0.97 3.11
N GLN A 71 10.08 -0.03 2.49
CA GLN A 71 11.53 -0.10 2.46
C GLN A 71 12.15 1.08 1.71
N ALA A 72 11.59 1.46 0.56
CA ALA A 72 12.07 2.60 -0.22
C ALA A 72 11.89 3.93 0.51
N GLU A 73 10.82 4.10 1.30
CA GLU A 73 10.61 5.28 2.13
C GLU A 73 11.66 5.40 3.24
N VAL A 74 11.97 4.29 3.93
CA VAL A 74 13.02 4.25 4.96
C VAL A 74 14.40 4.59 4.37
N GLU A 75 14.70 4.14 3.16
CA GLU A 75 15.95 4.48 2.46
C GLU A 75 16.02 5.96 2.06
N ARG A 76 14.88 6.63 1.84
CA ARG A 76 14.80 8.04 1.43
C ARG A 76 14.75 9.03 2.60
N GLY A 77 14.26 8.60 3.76
CA GLY A 77 13.93 9.48 4.90
C GLY A 77 14.58 9.11 6.23
N GLY A 78 15.63 8.28 6.23
CA GLY A 78 16.44 7.97 7.42
C GLY A 78 17.23 9.14 7.99
#